data_AF-A0A1X0Y391-F1
#
_entry.id   AF-A0A1X0Y391-F1
#
_cell.length_a   1.000
_cell.length_b   1.000
_cell.length_c   1.000
_cell.angle_alpha   90.00
_cell.angle_beta   90.00
_cell.angle_gamma   90.00
#
_symmetry.space_group_name_H-M   'P 1'
#
loop_
_entity.id
_entity.type
_entity.pdbx_description
1 polymer ?
#
loop_
_entity_poly.entity_id
_entity_poly.type
_entity_poly.pdbx_seq_one_letter_code
_entity_poly.pdbx_strand_id
1 'polypeptide(L)'
;MKKLLIFSCILVGIGSSAFIGFGRDNGPHDFTGKCEQCHLVAPQKGQPGIFVQDIDSLCESCHQIVESNSHPSKVAPSMKLPKGFTVDWQGRITCTTCHNPHPDNVADNPFMLRSSKRGKQFCVSCHKDLFKNPKKHLSASRIAHTKSWTPPTRDTLDKALDQVSLDCLTCHEGSVGPAAKFSLPNERNLTFRGTNFSHPIGMDYAQAASSNRELRSVDDLSPMISLYEGKVGCASCHNPFSHEEEMLVFNNRRSALCLECHIK
;
A
#
# COMPACT_ATOMS: atom_id res chain seq x y z
N MET A 1 -53.54 62.35 -28.13
CA MET A 1 -53.35 60.89 -28.04
C MET A 1 -51.87 60.56 -28.28
N LYS A 2 -51.08 60.45 -27.21
CA LYS A 2 -49.64 60.17 -27.26
C LYS A 2 -49.44 58.66 -27.13
N LYS A 3 -48.85 58.00 -28.14
CA LYS A 3 -48.49 56.58 -28.11
C LYS A 3 -47.19 56.42 -27.33
N LEU A 4 -47.25 55.67 -26.23
CA LEU A 4 -46.13 55.33 -25.36
C LEU A 4 -45.49 54.03 -25.88
N LEU A 5 -44.21 54.09 -26.22
CA LEU A 5 -43.37 52.94 -26.61
C LEU A 5 -43.08 52.09 -25.36
N ILE A 6 -43.46 50.81 -25.38
CA ILE A 6 -43.11 49.83 -24.36
C ILE A 6 -41.80 49.16 -24.80
N PHE A 7 -40.71 49.45 -24.08
CA PHE A 7 -39.46 48.70 -24.18
C PHE A 7 -39.64 47.34 -23.49
N SER A 8 -39.52 46.25 -24.25
CA SER A 8 -39.49 44.89 -23.71
C SER A 8 -38.08 44.59 -23.18
N CYS A 9 -37.94 44.49 -21.86
CA CYS A 9 -36.73 43.99 -21.22
C CYS A 9 -36.62 42.48 -21.46
N ILE A 10 -35.71 42.07 -22.34
CA ILE A 10 -35.29 40.68 -22.49
C ILE A 10 -34.42 40.35 -21.28
N LEU A 11 -35.02 39.69 -20.28
CA LEU A 11 -34.31 39.03 -19.19
C LEU A 11 -33.62 37.78 -19.77
N VAL A 12 -32.32 37.88 -20.03
CA VAL A 12 -31.47 36.73 -20.28
C VAL A 12 -31.38 35.95 -18.98
N GLY A 13 -32.19 34.91 -18.86
CA GLY A 13 -32.09 33.93 -17.78
C GLY A 13 -30.76 33.20 -17.92
N ILE A 14 -29.80 33.58 -17.07
CA ILE A 14 -28.61 32.77 -16.83
C ILE A 14 -29.12 31.49 -16.17
N GLY A 15 -29.30 30.45 -16.99
CA GLY A 15 -29.59 29.11 -16.50
C GLY A 15 -28.41 28.68 -15.63
N SER A 16 -28.58 28.78 -14.32
CA SER A 16 -27.69 28.16 -13.34
C SER A 16 -27.70 26.67 -13.64
N SER A 17 -26.72 26.21 -14.42
CA SER A 17 -26.38 24.80 -14.52
C SER A 17 -25.98 24.39 -13.11
N ALA A 18 -26.91 23.76 -12.39
CA ALA A 18 -26.59 23.07 -11.17
C ALA A 18 -25.66 21.92 -11.57
N PHE A 19 -24.36 22.22 -11.59
CA PHE A 19 -23.34 21.21 -11.43
C PHE A 19 -23.66 20.55 -10.08
N ILE A 20 -24.30 19.38 -10.14
CA ILE A 20 -24.35 18.46 -9.02
C ILE A 20 -22.90 18.05 -8.81
N GLY A 21 -22.20 18.82 -7.99
CA GLY A 21 -20.92 18.43 -7.46
C GLY A 21 -21.16 17.15 -6.69
N PHE A 22 -20.64 16.04 -7.18
CA PHE A 22 -20.46 14.84 -6.38
C PHE A 22 -19.54 15.23 -5.22
N GLY A 23 -20.15 15.60 -4.09
CA GLY A 23 -19.43 15.77 -2.85
C GLY A 23 -18.65 14.49 -2.58
N ARG A 24 -17.36 14.63 -2.24
CA ARG A 24 -16.59 13.53 -1.67
C ARG A 24 -17.16 13.22 -0.29
N ASP A 25 -18.23 12.43 -0.27
CA ASP A 25 -18.73 11.85 0.96
C ASP A 25 -17.65 10.92 1.51
N ASN A 26 -17.13 11.27 2.70
CA ASN A 26 -16.20 10.42 3.45
C ASN A 26 -16.94 9.33 4.24
N GLY A 27 -18.25 9.16 4.01
CA GLY A 27 -19.10 8.14 4.60
C GLY A 27 -19.06 6.82 3.82
N PRO A 28 -19.53 5.72 4.41
CA PRO A 28 -19.67 4.47 3.68
C PRO A 28 -20.68 4.64 2.52
N HIS A 29 -20.38 4.06 1.36
CA HIS A 29 -21.26 4.21 0.20
C HIS A 29 -22.66 3.65 0.47
N ASP A 30 -23.69 4.38 0.04
CA ASP A 30 -25.06 3.88 -0.06
C ASP A 30 -25.54 3.91 -1.51
N PHE A 31 -25.67 2.71 -2.06
CA PHE A 31 -26.13 2.45 -3.43
C PHE A 31 -27.61 2.04 -3.48
N THR A 32 -28.35 2.16 -2.38
CA THR A 32 -29.78 1.82 -2.34
C THR A 32 -30.56 2.60 -3.41
N GLY A 33 -31.26 1.88 -4.28
CA GLY A 33 -32.06 2.44 -5.36
C GLY A 33 -31.28 3.02 -6.56
N LYS A 34 -29.94 2.88 -6.59
CA LYS A 34 -29.07 3.40 -7.65
C LYS A 34 -28.50 2.28 -8.53
N CYS A 35 -29.34 1.31 -8.88
CA CYS A 35 -28.93 0.06 -9.53
C CYS A 35 -28.30 0.30 -10.90
N GLU A 36 -28.85 1.24 -11.65
CA GLU A 36 -28.47 1.63 -13.01
C GLU A 36 -27.09 2.28 -13.11
N GLN A 37 -26.50 2.71 -11.99
CA GLN A 37 -25.12 3.21 -11.97
C GLN A 37 -24.11 2.11 -12.30
N CYS A 38 -24.43 0.87 -11.95
CA CYS A 38 -23.56 -0.28 -12.18
C CYS A 38 -24.15 -1.27 -13.19
N HIS A 39 -25.48 -1.46 -13.17
CA HIS A 39 -26.16 -2.48 -13.94
C HIS A 39 -26.98 -1.88 -15.09
N LEU A 40 -26.67 -2.28 -16.33
CA LEU A 40 -27.51 -2.04 -17.50
C LEU A 40 -28.79 -2.87 -17.43
N VAL A 41 -28.67 -4.10 -16.93
CA VAL A 41 -29.79 -5.00 -16.65
C VAL A 41 -29.62 -5.54 -15.24
N ALA A 42 -30.62 -5.31 -14.40
CA ALA A 42 -30.63 -5.79 -13.03
C ALA A 42 -30.47 -7.32 -12.98
N PRO A 43 -29.65 -7.86 -12.07
CA PRO A 43 -29.44 -9.30 -11.95
C PRO A 43 -30.75 -10.02 -11.62
N GLN A 44 -31.00 -11.12 -12.31
CA GLN A 44 -32.14 -12.02 -12.05
C GLN A 44 -31.63 -13.35 -11.51
N LYS A 45 -32.53 -14.17 -10.94
CA LYS A 45 -32.16 -15.49 -10.42
C LYS A 45 -31.54 -16.34 -11.54
N GLY A 46 -30.25 -16.64 -11.43
CA GLY A 46 -29.49 -17.40 -12.43
C GLY A 46 -28.89 -16.55 -13.57
N GLN A 47 -29.07 -15.23 -13.56
CA GLN A 47 -28.45 -14.31 -14.51
C GLN A 47 -27.74 -13.18 -13.73
N PRO A 48 -26.40 -13.12 -13.73
CA PRO A 48 -25.62 -12.21 -12.88
C PRO A 48 -25.76 -10.70 -13.23
N GLY A 49 -26.69 -10.32 -14.10
CA GLY A 49 -26.88 -8.95 -14.59
C GLY A 49 -25.82 -8.57 -15.61
N ILE A 50 -26.09 -7.50 -16.37
CA ILE A 50 -25.12 -6.92 -17.31
C ILE A 50 -24.64 -5.61 -16.71
N PHE A 51 -23.32 -5.44 -16.57
CA PHE A 51 -22.74 -4.19 -16.10
C PHE A 51 -22.71 -3.16 -17.22
N VAL A 52 -22.82 -1.87 -16.87
CA VAL A 52 -22.75 -0.77 -17.85
C VAL A 52 -21.35 -0.62 -18.46
N GLN A 53 -20.30 -1.13 -17.79
CA GLN A 53 -18.92 -1.18 -18.26
C GLN A 53 -18.11 -2.24 -17.48
N ASP A 54 -16.78 -2.31 -17.68
CA ASP A 54 -15.90 -3.16 -16.87
C ASP A 54 -16.02 -2.83 -15.37
N ILE A 55 -16.07 -3.87 -14.54
CA ILE A 55 -16.39 -3.75 -13.11
C ILE A 55 -15.39 -2.84 -12.40
N ASP A 56 -14.10 -2.97 -12.70
CA ASP A 56 -13.08 -2.16 -12.03
C ASP A 56 -13.14 -0.71 -12.52
N SER A 57 -13.42 -0.49 -13.81
CA SER A 57 -13.61 0.86 -14.35
C SER A 57 -14.77 1.62 -13.70
N LEU A 58 -15.83 0.92 -13.24
CA LEU A 58 -16.89 1.53 -12.42
C LEU A 58 -16.32 2.12 -11.13
N CYS A 59 -15.46 1.36 -10.43
CA CYS A 59 -14.85 1.80 -9.19
C CYS A 59 -13.80 2.90 -9.41
N GLU A 60 -12.98 2.77 -10.45
CA GLU A 60 -11.91 3.71 -10.83
C GLU A 60 -12.47 5.10 -11.24
N SER A 61 -13.75 5.19 -11.62
CA SER A 61 -14.39 6.48 -11.93
C SER A 61 -14.40 7.46 -10.74
N CYS A 62 -14.38 6.93 -9.51
CA CYS A 62 -14.39 7.71 -8.27
C CYS A 62 -13.19 7.41 -7.36
N HIS A 63 -12.69 6.17 -7.36
CA HIS A 63 -11.56 5.75 -6.53
C HIS A 63 -10.22 5.93 -7.25
N GLN A 64 -9.31 6.70 -6.63
CA GLN A 64 -7.90 6.70 -7.02
C GLN A 64 -7.22 5.46 -6.44
N ILE A 65 -6.96 4.46 -7.30
CA ILE A 65 -6.30 3.21 -6.91
C ILE A 65 -4.79 3.40 -6.99
N VAL A 66 -4.11 3.18 -5.86
CA VAL A 66 -2.64 3.14 -5.82
C VAL A 66 -2.24 1.69 -5.95
N GLU A 67 -1.72 1.31 -7.12
CA GLU A 67 -1.38 -0.09 -7.45
C GLU A 67 -0.38 -0.71 -6.46
N SER A 68 0.55 0.09 -5.91
CA SER A 68 1.55 -0.39 -4.95
C SER A 68 0.96 -0.80 -3.59
N ASN A 69 -0.27 -0.35 -3.28
CA ASN A 69 -0.97 -0.65 -2.02
C ASN A 69 -2.35 -1.30 -2.27
N SER A 70 -2.54 -1.93 -3.43
CA SER A 70 -3.81 -2.56 -3.83
C SER A 70 -3.55 -4.00 -4.26
N HIS A 71 -4.53 -4.89 -4.02
CA HIS A 71 -4.43 -6.25 -4.53
C HIS A 71 -4.57 -6.17 -6.05
N PRO A 72 -3.77 -6.91 -6.84
CA PRO A 72 -3.97 -6.99 -8.27
C PRO A 72 -5.43 -7.33 -8.60
N SER A 73 -6.02 -6.58 -9.52
CA SER A 73 -7.35 -6.81 -10.10
C SER A 73 -7.23 -6.94 -11.61
N LYS A 74 -8.32 -7.28 -12.32
CA LYS A 74 -8.33 -7.64 -13.75
C LYS A 74 -7.40 -8.82 -14.11
N VAL A 75 -7.09 -9.69 -13.14
CA VAL A 75 -6.21 -10.86 -13.34
C VAL A 75 -6.92 -12.17 -13.07
N ALA A 76 -6.62 -13.21 -13.86
CA ALA A 76 -7.12 -14.55 -13.59
C ALA A 76 -6.41 -15.15 -12.36
N PRO A 77 -7.14 -15.66 -11.37
CA PRO A 77 -6.53 -16.29 -10.21
C PRO A 77 -5.95 -17.66 -10.59
N SER A 78 -4.75 -17.98 -10.11
CA SER A 78 -4.10 -19.28 -10.33
C SER A 78 -4.66 -20.39 -9.42
N MET A 79 -5.73 -20.11 -8.70
CA MET A 79 -6.30 -20.98 -7.67
C MET A 79 -7.81 -20.84 -7.61
N LYS A 80 -8.47 -21.84 -7.04
CA LYS A 80 -9.90 -21.76 -6.73
C LYS A 80 -10.13 -20.80 -5.56
N LEU A 81 -11.00 -19.81 -5.78
CA LEU A 81 -11.34 -18.85 -4.74
C LEU A 81 -12.05 -19.52 -3.56
N PRO A 82 -11.89 -18.98 -2.33
CA PRO A 82 -12.67 -19.42 -1.18
C PRO A 82 -14.17 -19.21 -1.39
N LYS A 83 -14.98 -19.98 -0.66
CA LYS A 83 -16.45 -19.80 -0.66
C LYS A 83 -16.79 -18.35 -0.27
N GLY A 84 -17.71 -17.74 -1.01
CA GLY A 84 -18.19 -16.37 -0.78
C GLY A 84 -17.50 -15.29 -1.62
N PHE A 85 -16.38 -15.61 -2.28
CA PHE A 85 -15.69 -14.71 -3.22
C PHE A 85 -16.07 -15.07 -4.66
N THR A 86 -16.12 -14.07 -5.53
CA THR A 86 -16.58 -14.21 -6.92
C THR A 86 -15.52 -13.69 -7.90
N VAL A 87 -15.53 -14.22 -9.11
CA VAL A 87 -14.79 -13.64 -10.26
C VAL A 87 -15.78 -12.96 -11.20
N ASP A 88 -15.28 -12.13 -12.09
CA ASP A 88 -16.07 -11.60 -13.20
C ASP A 88 -16.41 -12.68 -14.25
N TRP A 89 -17.09 -12.27 -15.32
CA TRP A 89 -17.53 -13.17 -16.39
C TRP A 89 -16.36 -13.73 -17.21
N GLN A 90 -15.20 -13.06 -17.21
CA GLN A 90 -13.95 -13.56 -17.81
C GLN A 90 -13.14 -14.46 -16.86
N GLY A 91 -13.61 -14.67 -15.63
CA GLY A 91 -12.90 -15.45 -14.63
C GLY A 91 -11.77 -14.69 -13.93
N ARG A 92 -11.77 -13.36 -13.97
CA ARG A 92 -10.77 -12.49 -13.32
C ARG A 92 -11.23 -12.06 -11.95
N ILE A 93 -10.28 -11.81 -11.05
CA ILE A 93 -10.54 -11.11 -9.79
C ILE A 93 -10.69 -9.61 -10.07
N THR A 94 -11.66 -8.98 -9.43
CA THR A 94 -12.04 -7.57 -9.59
C THR A 94 -12.24 -6.93 -8.22
N CYS A 95 -12.55 -5.63 -8.17
CA CYS A 95 -12.91 -4.96 -6.92
C CYS A 95 -14.05 -5.69 -6.19
N THR A 96 -15.03 -6.22 -6.94
CA THR A 96 -16.20 -6.91 -6.37
C THR A 96 -15.93 -8.34 -5.92
N THR A 97 -14.75 -8.90 -6.21
CA THR A 97 -14.28 -10.15 -5.62
C THR A 97 -14.15 -10.03 -4.11
N CYS A 98 -13.72 -8.86 -3.62
CA CYS A 98 -13.49 -8.60 -2.20
C CYS A 98 -14.55 -7.67 -1.61
N HIS A 99 -14.98 -6.65 -2.35
CA HIS A 99 -15.97 -5.68 -1.93
C HIS A 99 -17.39 -6.07 -2.42
N ASN A 100 -18.40 -5.95 -1.56
CA ASN A 100 -19.81 -6.13 -1.90
C ASN A 100 -20.50 -4.77 -1.82
N PRO A 101 -20.75 -4.10 -2.97
CA PRO A 101 -21.38 -2.78 -2.98
C PRO A 101 -22.89 -2.84 -2.65
N HIS A 102 -23.46 -4.03 -2.48
CA HIS A 102 -24.85 -4.20 -2.08
C HIS A 102 -25.03 -3.96 -0.56
N PRO A 103 -26.21 -3.48 -0.11
CA PRO A 103 -26.43 -2.87 1.20
C PRO A 103 -26.47 -3.84 2.41
N ASP A 104 -25.59 -4.83 2.46
CA ASP A 104 -25.51 -5.76 3.59
C ASP A 104 -24.75 -5.12 4.77
N ASN A 105 -25.51 -4.63 5.77
CA ASN A 105 -25.01 -4.11 7.05
C ASN A 105 -23.83 -3.12 6.90
N VAL A 106 -24.01 -2.10 6.06
CA VAL A 106 -23.00 -1.08 5.75
C VAL A 106 -22.44 -0.39 7.01
N ALA A 107 -23.26 -0.24 8.06
CA ALA A 107 -22.84 0.31 9.35
C ALA A 107 -21.77 -0.54 10.06
N ASP A 108 -21.87 -1.87 10.00
CA ASP A 108 -20.93 -2.81 10.60
C ASP A 108 -19.80 -3.24 9.63
N ASN A 109 -19.90 -2.82 8.37
CA ASN A 109 -18.96 -3.15 7.30
C ASN A 109 -18.62 -1.93 6.43
N PRO A 110 -17.95 -0.90 6.98
CA PRO A 110 -17.66 0.35 6.28
C PRO A 110 -16.76 0.18 5.05
N PHE A 111 -16.03 -0.96 4.97
CA PHE A 111 -15.18 -1.32 3.84
C PHE A 111 -15.86 -2.29 2.87
N MET A 112 -17.12 -2.64 3.10
CA MET A 112 -17.91 -3.51 2.22
C MET A 112 -17.26 -4.87 1.96
N LEU A 113 -16.46 -5.41 2.88
CA LEU A 113 -15.74 -6.66 2.63
C LEU A 113 -16.67 -7.87 2.70
N ARG A 114 -16.52 -8.81 1.76
CA ARG A 114 -17.24 -10.12 1.74
C ARG A 114 -16.83 -11.09 2.85
N SER A 115 -15.86 -10.71 3.68
CA SER A 115 -15.31 -11.53 4.77
C SER A 115 -15.07 -10.65 5.99
N SER A 116 -15.28 -11.22 7.18
CA SER A 116 -14.93 -10.60 8.46
C SER A 116 -13.44 -10.75 8.82
N LYS A 117 -12.70 -11.66 8.17
CA LYS A 117 -11.25 -11.85 8.38
C LYS A 117 -10.46 -10.60 8.00
N ARG A 118 -9.36 -10.34 8.70
CA ARG A 118 -8.47 -9.18 8.49
C ARG A 118 -6.99 -9.61 8.47
N GLY A 119 -6.14 -8.75 7.90
CA GLY A 119 -4.68 -8.95 7.86
C GLY A 119 -4.29 -10.34 7.36
N LYS A 120 -3.30 -10.98 8.02
CA LYS A 120 -2.82 -12.33 7.70
C LYS A 120 -3.92 -13.36 7.48
N GLN A 121 -4.96 -13.36 8.33
CA GLN A 121 -6.07 -14.32 8.23
C GLN A 121 -6.91 -14.14 6.96
N PHE A 122 -6.96 -12.92 6.43
CA PHE A 122 -7.58 -12.63 5.15
C PHE A 122 -6.69 -13.10 3.99
N CYS A 123 -5.39 -12.76 4.02
CA CYS A 123 -4.44 -13.13 2.96
C CYS A 123 -4.37 -14.65 2.74
N VAL A 124 -4.32 -15.43 3.83
CA VAL A 124 -4.26 -16.91 3.76
C VAL A 124 -5.58 -17.57 3.36
N SER A 125 -6.66 -16.80 3.26
CA SER A 125 -7.90 -17.34 2.69
C SER A 125 -7.68 -17.75 1.24
N CYS A 126 -6.92 -16.95 0.48
CA CYS A 126 -6.48 -17.27 -0.87
C CYS A 126 -5.08 -17.89 -0.86
N HIS A 127 -4.06 -17.17 -0.35
CA HIS A 127 -2.67 -17.62 -0.44
C HIS A 127 -2.29 -18.57 0.72
N LYS A 128 -2.73 -19.82 0.65
CA LYS A 128 -2.54 -20.83 1.72
C LYS A 128 -1.08 -21.08 2.12
N ASP A 129 -0.14 -20.87 1.21
CA ASP A 129 1.29 -21.16 1.42
C ASP A 129 2.13 -19.91 1.65
N LEU A 130 1.50 -18.73 1.66
CA LEU A 130 2.17 -17.42 1.77
C LEU A 130 3.08 -17.34 3.01
N PHE A 131 2.62 -17.88 4.14
CA PHE A 131 3.36 -17.80 5.42
C PHE A 131 3.91 -19.15 5.90
N LYS A 132 3.93 -20.19 5.04
CA LYS A 132 4.40 -21.53 5.44
C LYS A 132 5.91 -21.70 5.33
N ASN A 133 6.59 -20.87 4.55
CA ASN A 133 8.03 -20.97 4.38
C ASN A 133 8.72 -19.66 4.80
N PRO A 134 9.30 -19.57 6.01
CA PRO A 134 9.99 -18.37 6.48
C PRO A 134 11.25 -18.03 5.68
N LYS A 135 11.78 -18.96 4.87
CA LYS A 135 12.92 -18.72 3.96
C LYS A 135 12.50 -18.12 2.62
N LYS A 136 11.21 -18.01 2.33
CA LYS A 136 10.71 -17.32 1.15
C LYS A 136 10.28 -15.93 1.60
N HIS A 137 11.16 -14.96 1.42
CA HIS A 137 10.77 -13.56 1.52
C HIS A 137 9.58 -13.34 0.59
N LEU A 138 8.52 -12.68 1.09
CA LEU A 138 7.26 -12.53 0.40
C LEU A 138 7.42 -11.62 -0.81
N SER A 139 7.85 -12.17 -1.94
CA SER A 139 7.94 -11.43 -3.20
C SER A 139 6.58 -11.01 -3.77
N ALA A 140 5.47 -11.38 -3.11
CA ALA A 140 4.13 -11.33 -3.69
C ALA A 140 3.16 -10.32 -3.07
N SER A 141 3.54 -9.52 -2.07
CA SER A 141 2.62 -8.52 -1.54
C SER A 141 3.26 -7.14 -1.52
N ARG A 142 3.14 -6.44 -2.64
CA ARG A 142 2.92 -4.99 -2.64
C ARG A 142 1.52 -4.80 -2.01
N ILE A 143 1.46 -4.73 -0.68
CA ILE A 143 0.28 -5.13 0.10
C ILE A 143 -0.93 -4.22 -0.18
N ALA A 144 -1.96 -4.85 -0.70
CA ALA A 144 -3.34 -4.37 -0.68
C ALA A 144 -3.75 -3.89 0.72
N HIS A 145 -4.08 -2.61 0.83
CA HIS A 145 -4.66 -1.95 2.02
C HIS A 145 -3.74 -1.81 3.24
N THR A 146 -2.56 -1.18 3.09
CA THR A 146 -1.75 -0.66 4.22
C THR A 146 -2.33 0.59 4.91
N LYS A 147 -3.64 0.86 4.76
CA LYS A 147 -4.29 2.09 5.27
C LYS A 147 -4.49 2.12 6.79
N SER A 148 -3.62 1.49 7.56
CA SER A 148 -3.62 1.58 9.03
C SER A 148 -2.25 1.85 9.64
N TRP A 149 -1.27 2.26 8.84
CA TRP A 149 -0.05 2.86 9.37
C TRP A 149 0.04 4.33 8.95
N THR A 150 -0.08 5.23 9.92
CA THR A 150 0.46 6.58 9.83
C THR A 150 1.87 6.53 10.40
N PRO A 151 2.91 6.35 9.56
CA PRO A 151 4.25 6.70 9.99
C PRO A 151 4.31 8.18 10.39
N PRO A 152 5.35 8.61 11.14
CA PRO A 152 5.80 10.00 11.06
C PRO A 152 5.81 10.42 9.59
N THR A 153 5.27 11.59 9.26
CA THR A 153 4.86 12.00 7.90
C THR A 153 5.76 11.38 6.84
N ARG A 154 5.20 10.67 5.84
CA ARG A 154 5.96 9.94 4.79
C ARG A 154 7.15 10.77 4.28
N ASP A 155 6.97 12.08 4.13
CA ASP A 155 7.99 13.09 3.84
C ASP A 155 9.29 13.00 4.67
N THR A 156 9.22 12.63 5.95
CA THR A 156 10.39 12.51 6.84
C THR A 156 11.12 11.18 6.70
N LEU A 157 10.39 10.09 6.48
CA LEU A 157 10.99 8.77 6.18
C LEU A 157 11.60 8.74 4.79
N ASP A 158 10.93 9.35 3.81
CA ASP A 158 11.41 9.47 2.42
C ASP A 158 12.69 10.32 2.34
N LYS A 159 12.86 11.29 3.26
CA LYS A 159 14.11 12.05 3.39
C LYS A 159 15.21 11.24 4.08
N ALA A 160 14.87 10.50 5.12
CA ALA A 160 15.84 9.79 5.94
C ALA A 160 16.36 8.51 5.27
N LEU A 161 15.49 7.63 4.77
CA LEU A 161 15.86 6.32 4.24
C LEU A 161 16.09 6.34 2.73
N ASP A 162 16.76 5.30 2.22
CA ASP A 162 16.82 4.98 0.79
C ASP A 162 15.57 4.19 0.35
N GLN A 163 15.29 4.17 -0.95
CA GLN A 163 14.10 3.50 -1.48
C GLN A 163 14.03 1.99 -1.14
N VAL A 164 15.16 1.28 -1.06
CA VAL A 164 15.16 -0.16 -0.73
C VAL A 164 14.75 -0.37 0.73
N SER A 165 15.23 0.46 1.64
CA SER A 165 14.82 0.43 3.04
C SER A 165 13.32 0.75 3.20
N LEU A 166 12.79 1.71 2.44
CA LEU A 166 11.35 2.01 2.42
C LEU A 166 10.53 0.80 1.94
N ASP A 167 11.02 0.09 0.93
CA ASP A 167 10.38 -1.12 0.42
C ASP A 167 10.35 -2.24 1.48
N CYS A 168 11.42 -2.40 2.27
CA CYS A 168 11.43 -3.34 3.40
C CYS A 168 10.35 -3.00 4.45
N LEU A 169 10.16 -1.71 4.74
CA LEU A 169 9.18 -1.24 5.73
C LEU A 169 7.73 -1.48 5.30
N THR A 170 7.45 -1.66 4.01
CA THR A 170 6.09 -2.01 3.55
C THR A 170 5.59 -3.31 4.17
N CYS A 171 6.49 -4.24 4.49
CA CYS A 171 6.16 -5.49 5.19
C CYS A 171 6.53 -5.44 6.68
N HIS A 172 7.61 -4.73 7.04
CA HIS A 172 8.07 -4.55 8.42
C HIS A 172 7.36 -3.40 9.17
N GLU A 173 6.16 -2.99 8.75
CA GLU A 173 5.29 -2.10 9.52
C GLU A 173 4.50 -2.82 10.64
N GLY A 174 4.59 -4.15 10.72
CA GLY A 174 3.87 -4.97 11.71
C GLY A 174 2.65 -5.73 11.16
N SER A 175 2.24 -5.44 9.94
CA SER A 175 1.10 -6.10 9.27
C SER A 175 1.45 -7.50 8.71
N VAL A 176 2.68 -7.65 8.18
CA VAL A 176 3.12 -8.85 7.45
C VAL A 176 4.34 -9.50 8.11
N GLY A 177 5.37 -8.70 8.40
CA GLY A 177 6.51 -9.10 9.22
C GLY A 177 6.47 -8.45 10.61
N PRO A 178 7.34 -8.86 11.55
CA PRO A 178 7.52 -8.16 12.81
C PRO A 178 7.82 -6.67 12.53
N ALA A 179 7.13 -5.78 13.25
CA ALA A 179 7.31 -4.36 13.08
C ALA A 179 8.77 -3.97 13.38
N ALA A 180 9.43 -3.32 12.42
CA ALA A 180 10.68 -2.63 12.63
C ALA A 180 10.43 -1.50 13.64
N LYS A 181 11.17 -1.52 14.74
CA LYS A 181 11.10 -0.47 15.74
C LYS A 181 12.18 0.55 15.43
N PHE A 182 11.81 1.82 15.39
CA PHE A 182 12.76 2.89 15.18
C PHE A 182 12.36 4.17 15.91
N SER A 183 13.33 5.04 16.12
CA SER A 183 13.13 6.41 16.61
C SER A 183 13.72 7.41 15.63
N LEU A 184 13.00 8.51 15.38
CA LEU A 184 13.46 9.62 14.55
C LEU A 184 13.89 10.79 15.45
N PRO A 185 15.17 10.92 15.79
CA PRO A 185 15.68 12.10 16.47
C PRO A 185 15.60 13.37 15.61
N ASN A 186 15.67 13.26 14.27
CA ASN A 186 15.53 14.39 13.34
C ASN A 186 15.14 13.90 11.92
N GLU A 187 14.90 14.83 10.97
CA GLU A 187 14.46 14.52 9.60
C GLU A 187 15.49 13.75 8.75
N ARG A 188 16.74 13.59 9.21
CA ARG A 188 17.83 12.99 8.42
C ARG A 188 18.43 11.72 9.03
N ASN A 189 18.09 11.42 10.27
CA ASN A 189 18.69 10.30 11.00
C ASN A 189 17.58 9.48 11.66
N LEU A 190 17.59 8.18 11.37
CA LEU A 190 16.67 7.21 11.96
C LEU A 190 17.49 6.21 12.76
N THR A 191 17.08 5.89 13.98
CA THR A 191 17.74 4.86 14.78
C THR A 191 16.86 3.63 14.84
N PHE A 192 17.32 2.54 14.23
CA PHE A 192 16.69 1.23 14.34
C PHE A 192 16.91 0.65 15.74
N ARG A 193 15.91 -0.04 16.29
CA ARG A 193 15.91 -0.65 17.62
C ARG A 193 15.53 -2.13 17.55
N GLY A 194 16.54 -2.99 17.46
CA GLY A 194 16.40 -4.43 17.66
C GLY A 194 16.33 -4.80 19.14
N THR A 195 16.10 -6.09 19.43
CA THR A 195 15.96 -6.61 20.80
C THR A 195 17.20 -6.35 21.66
N ASN A 196 18.39 -6.48 21.08
CA ASN A 196 19.68 -6.29 21.78
C ASN A 196 20.64 -5.38 21.01
N PHE A 197 20.12 -4.59 20.07
CA PHE A 197 20.93 -3.80 19.15
C PHE A 197 20.22 -2.51 18.77
N SER A 198 20.94 -1.40 18.74
CA SER A 198 20.43 -0.11 18.28
C SER A 198 21.45 0.49 17.33
N HIS A 199 21.01 0.94 16.15
CA HIS A 199 21.93 1.44 15.13
C HIS A 199 21.31 2.56 14.29
N PRO A 200 22.05 3.64 14.03
CA PRO A 200 21.61 4.68 13.11
C PRO A 200 21.61 4.16 11.66
N ILE A 201 20.54 4.45 10.94
CA ILE A 201 20.37 4.19 9.51
C ILE A 201 19.78 5.45 8.85
N GLY A 202 19.84 5.51 7.51
CA GLY A 202 19.47 6.66 6.70
C GLY A 202 20.58 7.72 6.55
N MET A 203 21.69 7.56 7.28
CA MET A 203 22.84 8.44 7.16
C MET A 203 23.65 8.16 5.90
N ASP A 204 24.13 9.22 5.23
CA ASP A 204 25.13 9.12 4.17
C ASP A 204 26.44 8.58 4.76
N TYR A 205 26.86 7.39 4.31
CA TYR A 205 28.01 6.72 4.90
C TYR A 205 29.33 7.41 4.54
N ALA A 206 29.46 7.92 3.32
CA ALA A 206 30.68 8.58 2.87
C ALA A 206 30.93 9.87 3.68
N GLN A 207 29.87 10.66 3.89
CA GLN A 207 29.92 11.84 4.74
C GLN A 207 30.26 11.45 6.18
N ALA A 208 29.63 10.42 6.74
CA ALA A 208 29.92 9.96 8.08
C ALA A 208 31.38 9.52 8.24
N ALA A 209 31.87 8.67 7.33
CA ALA A 209 33.25 8.17 7.34
C ALA A 209 34.29 9.29 7.19
N SER A 210 33.99 10.32 6.38
CA SER A 210 34.88 11.49 6.25
C SER A 210 35.04 12.28 7.56
N SER A 211 34.03 12.22 8.43
CA SER A 211 33.98 12.97 9.70
C SER A 211 34.29 12.13 10.93
N ASN A 212 34.34 10.81 10.81
CA ASN A 212 34.57 9.87 11.91
C ASN A 212 35.67 8.85 11.55
N ARG A 213 36.82 8.97 12.22
CA ARG A 213 37.98 8.08 12.02
C ARG A 213 37.78 6.64 12.52
N GLU A 214 36.71 6.38 13.26
CA GLU A 214 36.32 5.03 13.69
C GLU A 214 35.51 4.29 12.60
N LEU A 215 35.26 4.92 11.45
CA LEU A 215 34.62 4.29 10.31
C LEU A 215 35.62 4.01 9.21
N ARG A 216 35.44 2.87 8.53
CA ARG A 216 36.18 2.54 7.31
C ARG A 216 35.77 3.48 6.18
N SER A 217 36.68 3.68 5.22
CA SER A 217 36.32 4.38 4.00
C SER A 217 35.35 3.53 3.16
N VAL A 218 34.59 4.16 2.27
CA VAL A 218 33.65 3.45 1.38
C VAL A 218 34.37 2.40 0.54
N ASP A 219 35.60 2.69 0.11
CA ASP A 219 36.41 1.80 -0.72
C ASP A 219 36.94 0.58 0.05
N ASP A 220 36.98 0.65 1.38
CA ASP A 220 37.41 -0.43 2.27
C ASP A 220 36.26 -1.31 2.76
N LEU A 221 35.01 -0.98 2.40
CA LEU A 221 33.86 -1.80 2.74
C LEU A 221 33.86 -3.09 1.94
N SER A 222 33.43 -4.18 2.57
CA SER A 222 33.21 -5.42 1.83
C SER A 222 32.11 -5.23 0.77
N PRO A 223 32.25 -5.84 -0.42
CA PRO A 223 31.27 -5.71 -1.50
C PRO A 223 29.87 -6.25 -1.17
N MET A 224 29.70 -6.96 -0.05
CA MET A 224 28.37 -7.39 0.42
C MET A 224 27.63 -6.30 1.20
N ILE A 225 28.32 -5.24 1.65
CA ILE A 225 27.69 -4.07 2.26
C ILE A 225 27.18 -3.16 1.14
N SER A 226 25.86 -3.11 0.97
CA SER A 226 25.23 -2.27 -0.04
C SER A 226 24.79 -0.93 0.54
N LEU A 227 25.26 0.17 -0.06
CA LEU A 227 24.88 1.54 0.29
C LEU A 227 23.97 2.13 -0.79
N TYR A 228 22.68 1.84 -0.72
CA TYR A 228 21.70 2.38 -1.67
C TYR A 228 21.58 3.89 -1.48
N GLU A 229 21.66 4.64 -2.58
CA GLU A 229 21.72 6.12 -2.54
C GLU A 229 22.86 6.67 -1.66
N GLY A 230 23.92 5.88 -1.42
CA GLY A 230 25.02 6.25 -0.53
C GLY A 230 24.71 6.14 0.98
N LYS A 231 23.50 5.68 1.35
CA LYS A 231 23.04 5.62 2.73
C LYS A 231 23.24 4.24 3.35
N VAL A 232 23.42 4.21 4.68
CA VAL A 232 23.30 2.97 5.47
C VAL A 232 21.81 2.65 5.63
N GLY A 233 21.36 1.54 5.05
CA GLY A 233 19.96 1.11 5.04
C GLY A 233 19.75 -0.30 5.60
N CYS A 234 18.50 -0.77 5.56
CA CYS A 234 18.16 -2.15 5.95
C CYS A 234 18.99 -3.17 5.16
N ALA A 235 19.14 -2.93 3.85
CA ALA A 235 19.85 -3.81 2.94
C ALA A 235 21.39 -3.72 3.03
N SER A 236 21.94 -2.78 3.81
CA SER A 236 23.37 -2.75 4.13
C SER A 236 23.77 -3.88 5.08
N CYS A 237 22.82 -4.36 5.88
CA CYS A 237 23.02 -5.44 6.86
C CYS A 237 22.25 -6.72 6.49
N HIS A 238 21.10 -6.59 5.82
CA HIS A 238 20.22 -7.71 5.48
C HIS A 238 20.22 -7.99 3.98
N ASN A 239 20.21 -9.27 3.62
CA ASN A 239 19.92 -9.73 2.28
C ASN A 239 18.82 -10.80 2.37
N PRO A 240 17.64 -10.60 1.75
CA PRO A 240 16.52 -11.53 1.84
C PRO A 240 16.82 -12.92 1.25
N PHE A 241 17.93 -13.08 0.53
CA PHE A 241 18.42 -14.35 0.01
C PHE A 241 19.59 -14.93 0.82
N SER A 242 20.02 -14.27 1.89
CA SER A 242 21.05 -14.78 2.78
C SER A 242 20.56 -16.01 3.55
N HIS A 243 21.47 -16.95 3.76
CA HIS A 243 21.25 -18.12 4.60
C HIS A 243 21.78 -17.95 6.04
N GLU A 244 22.34 -16.78 6.36
CA GLU A 244 22.77 -16.44 7.72
C GLU A 244 21.56 -16.14 8.61
N GLU A 245 21.77 -16.23 9.93
CA GLU A 245 20.77 -15.88 10.93
C GLU A 245 20.28 -14.43 10.73
N GLU A 246 18.98 -14.18 10.93
CA GLU A 246 18.33 -12.89 10.64
C GLU A 246 18.55 -12.35 9.22
N MET A 247 18.88 -13.23 8.24
CA MET A 247 19.13 -12.84 6.85
C MET A 247 20.28 -11.84 6.71
N LEU A 248 21.28 -11.89 7.58
CA LEU A 248 22.41 -10.96 7.54
C LEU A 248 23.31 -11.18 6.32
N VAL A 249 23.90 -10.12 5.78
CA VAL A 249 24.89 -10.23 4.68
C VAL A 249 26.18 -10.93 5.11
N PHE A 250 26.43 -11.01 6.43
CA PHE A 250 27.51 -11.79 7.05
C PHE A 250 27.01 -12.55 8.27
N ASN A 251 27.68 -13.65 8.58
CA ASN A 251 27.60 -14.24 9.91
C ASN A 251 28.12 -13.25 10.96
N ASN A 252 27.28 -12.81 11.90
CA ASN A 252 27.68 -11.77 12.87
C ASN A 252 28.43 -12.31 14.10
N ARG A 253 29.05 -13.50 14.02
CA ARG A 253 29.86 -14.04 15.11
C ARG A 253 31.01 -13.08 15.44
N ARG A 254 31.17 -12.77 16.73
CA ARG A 254 32.18 -11.81 17.24
C ARG A 254 32.06 -10.41 16.62
N SER A 255 30.84 -10.00 16.25
CA SER A 255 30.56 -8.68 15.66
C SER A 255 31.20 -8.48 14.28
N ALA A 256 31.44 -9.54 13.52
CA ALA A 256 32.09 -9.47 12.21
C ALA A 256 31.39 -8.46 11.28
N LEU A 257 30.05 -8.48 11.20
CA LEU A 257 29.28 -7.53 10.40
C LEU A 257 29.54 -6.07 10.81
N CYS A 258 29.64 -5.79 12.12
CA CYS A 258 29.88 -4.43 12.61
C CYS A 258 31.28 -3.93 12.22
N LEU A 259 32.26 -4.83 12.23
CA LEU A 259 33.67 -4.52 11.93
C LEU A 259 33.93 -4.31 10.43
N GLU A 260 32.95 -4.61 9.57
CA GLU A 260 32.96 -4.22 8.16
C GLU A 260 32.79 -2.71 7.97
N CYS A 261 32.21 -2.00 8.95
CA CYS A 261 32.05 -0.55 8.90
C CYS A 261 32.87 0.16 9.97
N HIS A 262 33.10 -0.46 11.12
CA HIS A 262 33.77 0.14 12.27
C HIS A 262 35.20 -0.38 12.45
N ILE A 263 36.11 0.56 12.71
CA ILE A 263 37.50 0.32 13.12
C ILE A 263 37.52 0.25 14.64
N LYS A 264 38.18 -0.77 15.18
CA LYS A 264 38.30 -1.02 16.62
C LYS A 264 39.58 -0.45 17.20
#